data_AF-A0AAW2AVW0-F1
#
_entry.id   AF-A0AAW2AVW0-F1
#
_cell.length_a   1.000
_cell.length_b   1.000
_cell.length_c   1.000
_cell.angle_alpha   90.00
_cell.angle_beta   90.00
_cell.angle_gamma   90.00
#
_symmetry.space_group_name_H-M   'P 1'
#
loop_
_entity.id
_entity.type
_entity.pdbx_description
1 polymer ?
#
loop_
_entity_poly.entity_id
_entity_poly.type
_entity_poly.pdbx_seq_one_letter_code
_entity_poly.pdbx_strand_id
1 'polypeptide(L)'
;ECSVNLPDENTFTPVTEQPAVSATEPLSVGRITLSSEDLETLNPRQWLNDNVVHAYLHLLALKSEIKVFVFHCFLEQLWRKEDYTRWKYSKVQFQDFHWAFLPVCRFNHWFLIAFNIPERKVCVLDSLKSTSKHDEFLTHW
;
A
#
# COMPACT_ATOMS: atom_id res chain seq x y z
N GLU A 1 18.52 27.54 26.92
CA GLU A 1 18.63 28.29 25.65
C GLU A 1 19.14 27.33 24.58
N CYS A 2 18.25 26.88 23.69
CA CYS A 2 18.61 26.14 22.48
C CYS A 2 17.61 26.57 21.41
N SER A 3 17.92 27.67 20.73
CA SER A 3 17.13 28.20 19.63
C SER A 3 17.48 27.41 18.37
N VAL A 4 16.55 26.60 17.88
CA VAL A 4 16.64 25.96 16.57
C VAL A 4 15.95 26.88 15.58
N ASN A 5 16.72 27.43 14.65
CA ASN A 5 16.21 28.29 13.59
C ASN A 5 15.28 27.49 12.66
N LEU A 6 14.04 27.97 12.52
CA LEU A 6 13.11 27.55 11.47
C LEU A 6 13.57 28.17 10.14
N PRO A 7 13.65 27.44 9.02
CA PRO A 7 13.90 28.05 7.73
C PRO A 7 12.65 28.78 7.21
N ASP A 8 12.89 29.97 6.65
CA ASP A 8 11.89 30.91 6.15
C ASP A 8 10.98 30.33 5.04
N GLU A 9 9.66 30.45 5.24
CA GLU A 9 8.65 30.33 4.20
C GLU A 9 8.76 31.51 3.21
N ASN A 10 9.56 31.39 2.15
CA ASN A 10 9.28 31.98 0.82
C ASN A 10 10.44 31.81 -0.15
N THR A 11 10.65 30.60 -0.67
CA THR A 11 11.38 30.45 -1.93
C THR A 11 10.72 29.37 -2.78
N PHE A 12 9.56 29.72 -3.34
CA PHE A 12 8.97 28.96 -4.45
C PHE A 12 9.84 29.24 -5.69
N THR A 13 10.88 28.43 -5.89
CA THR A 13 11.58 28.39 -7.18
C THR A 13 10.66 27.70 -8.20
N PRO A 14 10.48 28.25 -9.41
CA PRO A 14 9.71 27.57 -10.44
C PRO A 14 10.43 26.26 -10.78
N VAL A 15 9.71 25.15 -10.67
CA VAL A 15 10.20 23.83 -11.11
C VAL A 15 10.57 23.96 -12.57
N THR A 16 11.86 23.83 -12.86
CA THR A 16 12.39 23.76 -14.23
C THR A 16 11.62 22.68 -14.98
N GLU A 17 10.98 23.06 -16.08
CA GLU A 17 10.30 22.15 -17.00
C GLU A 17 11.21 20.96 -17.31
N GLN A 18 10.80 19.78 -16.85
CA GLN A 18 11.44 18.54 -17.27
C GLN A 18 11.16 18.38 -18.78
N PRO A 19 12.16 17.94 -19.57
CA PRO A 19 11.96 17.73 -21.00
C PRO A 19 10.85 16.68 -21.21
N ALA A 20 9.95 16.98 -22.15
CA ALA A 20 8.83 16.13 -22.51
C ALA A 20 9.30 14.70 -22.79
N VAL A 21 8.99 13.80 -21.87
CA VAL A 21 9.20 12.36 -22.05
C VAL A 21 8.30 11.94 -23.20
N SER A 22 8.89 11.57 -24.34
CA SER A 22 8.17 10.97 -25.45
C SER A 22 7.48 9.69 -24.94
N ALA A 23 6.15 9.64 -25.01
CA ALA A 23 5.39 8.40 -24.80
C ALA A 23 5.98 7.31 -25.74
N THR A 24 6.23 6.08 -25.32
CA THR A 24 5.19 5.09 -25.03
C THR A 24 5.80 3.84 -24.34
N GLU A 25 6.28 3.94 -23.11
CA GLU A 25 6.39 2.73 -22.27
C GLU A 25 5.34 2.77 -21.18
N PRO A 26 4.53 1.72 -21.03
CA PRO A 26 3.51 1.69 -20.00
C PRO A 26 4.21 1.66 -18.63
N LEU A 27 3.79 2.55 -17.73
CA LEU A 27 4.39 2.64 -16.40
C LEU A 27 4.10 1.33 -15.65
N SER A 28 5.14 0.56 -15.37
CA SER A 28 5.01 -0.73 -14.70
C SER A 28 5.85 -0.80 -13.43
N VAL A 29 5.26 -1.39 -12.39
CA VAL A 29 5.93 -1.69 -11.12
C VAL A 29 5.80 -3.19 -10.85
N GLY A 30 6.90 -3.91 -11.03
CA GLY A 30 6.90 -5.37 -10.92
C GLY A 30 6.02 -6.00 -12.00
N ARG A 31 4.87 -6.55 -11.59
CA ARG A 31 3.88 -7.18 -12.50
C ARG A 31 2.64 -6.32 -12.74
N ILE A 32 2.60 -5.13 -12.17
CA ILE A 32 1.46 -4.22 -12.25
C ILE A 32 1.77 -3.18 -13.30
N THR A 33 0.91 -3.06 -14.29
CA THR A 33 1.00 -2.05 -15.34
C THR A 33 -0.09 -1.02 -15.10
N LEU A 34 0.30 0.23 -14.90
CA LEU A 34 -0.61 1.34 -14.65
C LEU A 34 -1.02 1.98 -15.98
N SER A 35 -2.33 2.08 -16.17
CA SER A 35 -2.96 2.84 -17.26
C SER A 35 -3.06 4.33 -16.90
N SER A 36 -3.40 5.17 -17.88
CA SER A 36 -3.68 6.59 -17.63
C SER A 36 -4.86 6.77 -16.66
N GLU A 37 -5.90 5.93 -16.75
CA GLU A 37 -7.06 5.96 -15.86
C GLU A 37 -6.66 5.64 -14.40
N ASP A 38 -5.74 4.68 -14.21
CA ASP A 38 -5.20 4.40 -12.87
C ASP A 38 -4.49 5.63 -12.30
N LEU A 39 -3.66 6.29 -13.11
CA LEU A 39 -2.92 7.48 -12.70
C LEU A 39 -3.83 8.69 -12.42
N GLU A 40 -4.96 8.80 -13.10
CA GLU A 40 -5.96 9.83 -12.82
C GLU A 40 -6.53 9.72 -11.39
N THR A 41 -6.50 8.53 -10.78
CA THR A 41 -6.93 8.34 -9.38
C THR A 41 -5.99 8.99 -8.36
N LEU A 42 -4.77 9.35 -8.75
CA LEU A 42 -3.83 10.11 -7.92
C LEU A 42 -4.16 11.60 -7.84
N ASN A 43 -5.07 12.09 -8.69
CA ASN A 43 -5.45 13.50 -8.67
C ASN A 43 -6.07 13.90 -7.31
N PRO A 44 -5.93 15.18 -6.90
CA PRO A 44 -6.50 15.64 -5.65
C PRO A 44 -8.00 15.32 -5.52
N ARG A 45 -8.40 14.85 -4.33
CA ARG A 45 -9.79 14.49 -3.98
C ARG A 45 -10.37 13.30 -4.78
N GLN A 46 -9.55 12.53 -5.48
CA GLN A 46 -9.95 11.26 -6.06
C GLN A 46 -9.71 10.10 -5.09
N TRP A 47 -10.48 9.02 -5.24
CA TRP A 47 -10.25 7.77 -4.54
C TRP A 47 -9.22 6.94 -5.31
N LEU A 48 -8.14 6.55 -4.62
CA LEU A 48 -7.17 5.62 -5.19
C LEU A 48 -7.85 4.30 -5.54
N ASN A 49 -7.56 3.79 -6.72
CA ASN A 49 -7.94 2.43 -7.07
C ASN A 49 -6.93 1.40 -6.56
N ASP A 50 -7.29 0.14 -6.72
CA ASP A 50 -6.51 -1.02 -6.30
C ASP A 50 -5.17 -1.13 -7.04
N ASN A 51 -5.12 -0.86 -8.35
CA ASN A 51 -3.89 -0.88 -9.13
C ASN A 51 -2.83 0.07 -8.58
N VAL A 52 -3.21 1.32 -8.27
CA VAL A 52 -2.29 2.32 -7.71
C VAL A 52 -1.80 1.89 -6.32
N VAL A 53 -2.69 1.43 -5.45
CA VAL A 53 -2.31 0.97 -4.11
C VAL A 53 -1.35 -0.22 -4.19
N HIS A 54 -1.63 -1.19 -5.05
CA HIS A 54 -0.76 -2.36 -5.22
C HIS A 54 0.58 -1.97 -5.83
N ALA A 55 0.60 -1.11 -6.85
CA ALA A 55 1.83 -0.65 -7.48
C ALA A 55 2.73 0.05 -6.45
N TYR A 56 2.17 0.92 -5.62
CA TYR A 56 2.93 1.60 -4.57
C TYR A 56 3.50 0.62 -3.53
N LEU A 57 2.71 -0.35 -3.05
CA LEU A 57 3.21 -1.33 -2.09
C LEU A 57 4.28 -2.24 -2.69
N HIS A 58 4.18 -2.60 -3.97
CA HIS A 58 5.24 -3.33 -4.67
C HIS A 58 6.49 -2.48 -4.87
N LEU A 59 6.33 -1.18 -5.18
CA LEU A 59 7.47 -0.26 -5.25
C LEU A 59 8.19 -0.18 -3.90
N LEU A 60 7.43 -0.07 -2.80
CA LEU A 60 7.97 -0.08 -1.45
C LEU A 60 8.71 -1.39 -1.15
N ALA A 61 8.13 -2.53 -1.49
CA ALA A 61 8.77 -3.83 -1.32
C ALA A 61 10.07 -3.97 -2.15
N LEU A 62 10.13 -3.38 -3.35
CA LEU A 62 11.32 -3.37 -4.20
C LEU A 62 12.42 -2.44 -3.69
N LYS A 63 12.05 -1.32 -3.05
CA LYS A 63 12.99 -0.33 -2.50
C LYS A 63 13.47 -0.65 -1.09
N SER A 64 12.76 -1.52 -0.40
CA SER A 64 13.06 -1.95 0.96
C SER A 64 14.29 -2.89 0.99
N GLU A 65 15.20 -2.66 1.94
CA GLU A 65 16.32 -3.57 2.21
C GLU A 65 15.86 -4.88 2.87
N ILE A 66 14.69 -4.85 3.53
CA ILE A 66 14.05 -6.02 4.12
C ILE A 66 12.99 -6.60 3.18
N LYS A 67 12.85 -7.93 3.21
CA LYS A 67 11.87 -8.65 2.38
C LYS A 67 10.44 -8.38 2.85
N VAL A 68 9.63 -7.80 1.97
CA VAL A 68 8.21 -7.52 2.18
C VAL A 68 7.36 -8.31 1.19
N PHE A 69 6.35 -9.02 1.68
CA PHE A 69 5.35 -9.67 0.86
C PHE A 69 4.11 -8.77 0.74
N VAL A 70 3.51 -8.64 -0.45
CA VAL A 70 2.29 -7.87 -0.65
C VAL A 70 1.18 -8.81 -1.09
N PHE A 71 0.14 -8.93 -0.27
CA PHE A 71 -1.07 -9.66 -0.61
C PHE A 71 -1.94 -8.86 -1.56
N HIS A 72 -2.72 -9.57 -2.38
CA HIS A 72 -3.74 -8.93 -3.20
C HIS A 72 -4.91 -8.42 -2.34
N CYS A 73 -5.42 -7.21 -2.60
CA CYS A 73 -6.46 -6.58 -1.76
C CYS A 73 -7.77 -7.37 -1.64
N PHE A 74 -8.15 -8.13 -2.67
CA PHE A 74 -9.33 -9.00 -2.63
C PHE A 74 -9.20 -10.22 -1.70
N LEU A 75 -8.03 -10.47 -1.12
CA LEU A 75 -7.81 -11.62 -0.24
C LEU A 75 -8.78 -11.58 0.95
N GLU A 76 -9.00 -10.39 1.50
CA GLU A 76 -9.97 -10.16 2.58
C GLU A 76 -11.39 -10.65 2.23
N GLN A 77 -11.82 -10.46 0.98
CA GLN A 77 -13.16 -10.87 0.55
C GLN A 77 -13.30 -12.39 0.45
N LEU A 78 -12.23 -13.09 0.08
CA LEU A 78 -12.21 -14.57 0.05
C LEU A 78 -12.24 -15.13 1.46
N TRP A 79 -11.41 -14.56 2.31
CA TRP A 79 -11.29 -14.84 3.72
C TRP A 79 -12.61 -14.68 4.49
N ARG A 80 -13.35 -13.59 4.28
CA ARG A 80 -14.68 -13.41 4.87
C ARG A 80 -15.71 -14.46 4.40
N LYS A 81 -15.52 -15.03 3.21
CA LYS A 81 -16.36 -16.12 2.67
C LYS A 81 -15.89 -17.50 3.12
N GLU A 82 -14.92 -17.56 4.03
CA GLU A 82 -14.25 -18.79 4.47
C GLU A 82 -13.57 -19.56 3.32
N ASP A 83 -13.30 -18.89 2.19
CA ASP A 83 -12.55 -19.46 1.07
C ASP A 83 -11.05 -19.22 1.26
N TYR A 84 -10.45 -20.03 2.13
CA TYR A 84 -9.01 -20.02 2.39
C TYR A 84 -8.21 -20.77 1.32
N THR A 85 -8.90 -21.43 0.38
CA THR A 85 -8.28 -22.42 -0.48
C THR A 85 -7.91 -21.91 -1.87
N ARG A 86 -8.64 -20.89 -2.34
CA ARG A 86 -8.45 -20.33 -3.68
C ARG A 86 -7.10 -19.65 -3.85
N TRP A 87 -6.63 -18.93 -2.83
CA TRP A 87 -5.32 -18.27 -2.81
C TRP A 87 -4.43 -18.81 -1.70
N LYS A 88 -4.03 -20.08 -1.85
CA LYS A 88 -3.22 -20.78 -0.83
C LYS A 88 -1.78 -20.29 -0.66
N TYR A 89 -1.30 -19.36 -1.51
CA TYR A 89 0.10 -18.88 -1.55
C TYR A 89 1.14 -19.98 -1.28
N SER A 90 0.88 -21.22 -1.71
CA SER A 90 1.60 -22.42 -1.24
C SER A 90 3.05 -22.50 -1.72
N LYS A 91 3.40 -21.65 -2.69
CA LYS A 91 4.77 -21.48 -3.21
C LYS A 91 5.54 -20.37 -2.50
N VAL A 92 4.91 -19.65 -1.56
CA VAL A 92 5.50 -18.53 -0.82
C VAL A 92 6.00 -19.04 0.52
N GLN A 93 7.31 -18.90 0.76
CA GLN A 93 7.91 -19.21 2.05
C GLN A 93 7.83 -17.96 2.93
N PHE A 94 6.73 -17.81 3.69
CA PHE A 94 6.49 -16.61 4.50
C PHE A 94 7.60 -16.33 5.53
N GLN A 95 8.25 -17.39 6.04
CA GLN A 95 9.40 -17.28 6.95
C GLN A 95 10.59 -16.47 6.40
N ASP A 96 10.69 -16.32 5.07
CA ASP A 96 11.76 -15.54 4.44
C ASP A 96 11.47 -14.03 4.45
N PHE A 97 10.26 -13.63 4.81
CA PHE A 97 9.82 -12.24 4.82
C PHE A 97 9.85 -11.67 6.23
N HIS A 98 10.12 -10.37 6.34
CA HIS A 98 10.05 -9.64 7.61
C HIS A 98 8.64 -9.08 7.82
N TRP A 99 8.07 -8.54 6.75
CA TRP A 99 6.72 -8.00 6.74
C TRP A 99 5.89 -8.65 5.65
N ALA A 100 4.60 -8.80 5.93
CA ALA A 100 3.61 -8.93 4.87
C ALA A 100 2.54 -7.84 5.02
N PHE A 101 2.05 -7.35 3.89
CA PHE A 101 1.08 -6.27 3.83
C PHE A 101 -0.15 -6.71 3.06
N LEU A 102 -1.33 -6.55 3.66
CA LEU A 102 -2.62 -6.76 3.03
C LEU A 102 -3.38 -5.42 2.98
N PRO A 103 -3.40 -4.74 1.83
CA PRO A 103 -4.25 -3.57 1.66
C PRO A 103 -5.71 -4.02 1.62
N VAL A 104 -6.58 -3.34 2.36
CA VAL A 104 -8.01 -3.66 2.41
C VAL A 104 -8.82 -2.42 2.06
N CYS A 105 -9.76 -2.57 1.12
CA CYS A 105 -10.75 -1.54 0.80
C CYS A 105 -12.14 -2.01 1.23
N ARG A 106 -12.75 -1.30 2.18
CA ARG A 106 -14.12 -1.56 2.66
C ARG A 106 -14.88 -0.26 2.78
N PHE A 107 -16.10 -0.22 2.25
CA PHE A 107 -17.00 0.95 2.32
C PHE A 107 -16.32 2.26 1.88
N ASN A 108 -15.62 2.21 0.74
CA ASN A 108 -14.81 3.31 0.22
C ASN A 108 -13.82 3.82 1.27
N HIS A 109 -13.05 2.93 1.88
CA HIS A 109 -11.99 3.29 2.80
C HIS A 109 -10.86 2.28 2.72
N TRP A 110 -9.65 2.78 2.48
CA TRP A 110 -8.44 1.99 2.46
C TRP A 110 -7.77 1.98 3.83
N PHE A 111 -7.44 0.79 4.29
CA PHE A 111 -6.58 0.58 5.46
C PHE A 111 -5.62 -0.58 5.18
N LEU A 112 -4.61 -0.74 6.03
CA LEU A 112 -3.55 -1.73 5.82
C LEU A 112 -3.47 -2.68 7.01
N ILE A 113 -3.52 -3.98 6.75
CA ILE A 113 -3.14 -4.99 7.73
C ILE A 113 -1.66 -5.30 7.52
N ALA A 114 -0.87 -5.10 8.57
CA ALA A 114 0.56 -5.35 8.58
C ALA A 114 0.90 -6.55 9.46
N PHE A 115 1.59 -7.53 8.89
CA PHE A 115 2.03 -8.74 9.57
C PHE A 115 3.53 -8.63 9.82
N ASN A 116 3.93 -8.54 11.09
CA ASN A 116 5.32 -8.73 11.49
C ASN A 116 5.57 -10.24 11.60
N ILE A 117 6.25 -10.81 10.60
CA ILE A 117 6.43 -12.26 10.51
C ILE A 117 7.36 -12.80 11.61
N PRO A 118 8.54 -12.21 11.87
CA PRO A 118 9.42 -12.67 12.95
C PRO A 118 8.76 -12.64 14.33
N GLU A 119 8.02 -11.57 14.63
CA GLU A 119 7.37 -11.41 15.94
C GLU A 119 6.00 -12.08 16.04
N ARG A 120 5.47 -12.61 14.92
CA ARG A 120 4.12 -13.18 14.82
C ARG A 120 3.04 -12.22 15.31
N LYS A 121 3.18 -10.93 14.96
CA LYS A 121 2.22 -9.88 15.32
C LYS A 121 1.47 -9.39 14.11
N VAL A 122 0.23 -9.00 14.33
CA VAL A 122 -0.64 -8.39 13.33
C VAL A 122 -1.03 -7.01 13.84
N CYS A 123 -1.00 -6.01 12.97
CA CYS A 123 -1.39 -4.64 13.27
C CYS A 123 -2.33 -4.11 12.20
N VAL A 124 -3.37 -3.38 12.61
CA VAL A 124 -4.28 -2.68 11.70
C VAL A 124 -3.87 -1.21 11.68
N LEU A 125 -3.46 -0.73 10.50
CA LEU A 125 -3.07 0.65 10.26
C LEU A 125 -4.23 1.34 9.53
N ASP A 126 -5.04 2.07 10.31
CA ASP A 126 -6.23 2.78 9.82
C ASP A 126 -6.08 4.29 10.06
N SER A 127 -6.11 5.06 8.98
CA SER A 127 -6.03 6.53 9.00
C SER A 127 -7.34 7.19 9.44
N LEU A 128 -8.48 6.52 9.26
CA LEU A 128 -9.79 6.95 9.73
C LEU A 128 -10.15 6.12 10.96
N LYS A 129 -9.51 6.41 12.10
CA LYS A 129 -9.70 5.69 13.37
C LYS A 129 -11.18 5.41 13.64
N SER A 130 -11.60 4.16 13.44
CA SER A 130 -12.92 3.64 13.78
C SER A 130 -12.74 2.53 14.81
N THR A 131 -13.12 2.80 16.06
CA THR A 131 -12.96 1.84 17.17
C THR A 131 -13.63 0.49 16.88
N SER A 132 -14.73 0.48 16.14
CA SER A 132 -15.45 -0.74 15.75
C SER A 132 -14.70 -1.66 14.78
N LYS A 133 -13.85 -1.12 13.89
CA LYS A 133 -13.16 -1.92 12.86
C LYS A 133 -11.97 -2.68 13.43
N HIS A 134 -11.25 -2.06 14.37
CA HIS A 134 -10.07 -2.64 14.98
C HIS A 134 -10.41 -3.98 15.67
N ASP A 135 -11.54 -4.04 16.37
CA ASP A 135 -11.98 -5.26 17.05
C ASP A 135 -12.51 -6.30 16.05
N GLU A 136 -13.30 -5.92 15.04
CA GLU A 136 -13.78 -6.87 14.00
C GLU A 136 -12.61 -7.59 13.30
N PHE A 137 -11.55 -6.86 12.92
CA PHE A 137 -10.41 -7.44 12.19
C PHE A 137 -9.39 -8.16 13.08
N LEU A 138 -9.40 -7.96 14.40
CA LEU A 138 -8.52 -8.74 15.29
C LEU A 138 -9.23 -9.92 15.93
N THR A 139 -10.56 -9.91 16.02
CA THR A 139 -11.33 -10.99 16.65
C THR A 139 -11.67 -12.12 15.66
N HIS A 140 -11.67 -11.84 14.36
CA HIS A 140 -11.98 -12.83 13.33
C HIS A 140 -10.77 -13.65 12.83
N TRP A 141 -9.53 -13.30 13.23
CA TRP A 141 -8.28 -13.80 12.65
C TRP A 141 -7.27 -14.25 13.69
#